data_AF-K1SUS4-F1
#
_entry.id   AF-K1SUS4-F1
#
_cell.length_a   1.000
_cell.length_b   1.000
_cell.length_c   1.000
_cell.angle_alpha   90.00
_cell.angle_beta   90.00
_cell.angle_gamma   90.00
#
_symmetry.space_group_name_H-M   'P 1'
#
loop_
_entity.id
_entity.type
_entity.pdbx_description
1 polymer ?
#
loop_
_entity_poly.entity_id
_entity_poly.type
_entity_poly.pdbx_seq_one_letter_code
_entity_poly.pdbx_strand_id
1 'polypeptide(L)'
;VVSPRLVPLMLRKSVRIPFLPDGNAYLGVRMDCTGGTSVRYAVIQVPVSSACPRFVVLPSEPGRRDVIFLDDIIRLMIDEIFFMFSYDTISAHTFKIMRDAELTIDDDVSKSLFERIAEGVESRRYGSPIRLIYDRDMPADLLDMLARKLKLSEPRDAGAGRPVPPDEGPD
;
A
#
# COMPACT_ATOMS: atom_id res chain seq x y z
N VAL A 1 10.54 -13.82 9.29
CA VAL A 1 9.07 -14.01 9.43
C VAL A 1 8.28 -13.25 8.36
N VAL A 2 8.62 -11.97 8.09
CA VAL A 2 7.89 -11.13 7.12
C VAL A 2 8.23 -11.46 5.64
N SER A 3 9.51 -11.68 5.34
CA SER A 3 10.04 -11.87 3.97
C SER A 3 9.27 -12.84 3.05
N PRO A 4 8.91 -14.09 3.43
CA PRO A 4 8.27 -15.02 2.49
C PRO A 4 6.82 -14.66 2.12
N ARG A 5 6.23 -13.66 2.79
CA ARG A 5 4.85 -13.21 2.55
C ARG A 5 4.76 -11.90 1.77
N LEU A 6 5.88 -11.22 1.57
CA LEU A 6 5.91 -10.00 0.79
C LEU A 6 6.08 -10.36 -0.68
N VAL A 7 5.09 -10.02 -1.48
CA VAL A 7 5.12 -10.21 -2.93
C VAL A 7 5.11 -8.83 -3.59
N PRO A 8 6.27 -8.32 -4.05
CA PRO A 8 6.32 -7.09 -4.82
C PRO A 8 5.65 -7.26 -6.17
N LEU A 9 4.62 -6.45 -6.42
CA LEU A 9 3.95 -6.40 -7.71
C LEU A 9 4.47 -5.21 -8.52
N MET A 10 5.24 -5.49 -9.57
CA MET A 10 5.75 -4.45 -10.47
C MET A 10 4.63 -3.81 -11.30
N LEU A 11 4.52 -2.49 -11.25
CA LEU A 11 3.58 -1.73 -12.07
C LEU A 11 4.22 -1.40 -13.41
N ARG A 12 3.76 -2.06 -14.47
CA ARG A 12 4.12 -1.77 -15.87
C ARG A 12 2.92 -1.23 -16.63
N LYS A 13 3.14 -0.37 -17.63
CA LYS A 13 2.04 0.19 -18.45
C LYS A 13 1.13 -0.91 -19.04
N SER A 14 1.72 -1.99 -19.57
CA SER A 14 1.02 -3.11 -20.21
C SER A 14 0.31 -4.09 -19.25
N VAL A 15 0.62 -4.06 -17.96
CA VAL A 15 0.08 -5.03 -16.99
C VAL A 15 -1.09 -4.41 -16.23
N ARG A 16 -2.23 -5.10 -16.20
CA ARG A 16 -3.35 -4.70 -15.33
C ARG A 16 -2.98 -4.99 -13.89
N ILE A 17 -3.20 -4.03 -12.99
CA ILE A 17 -3.07 -4.30 -11.55
C ILE A 17 -4.21 -5.25 -11.15
N PRO A 18 -3.95 -6.32 -10.38
CA PRO A 18 -5.01 -7.11 -9.77
C PRO A 18 -5.86 -6.24 -8.86
N PHE A 19 -7.03 -6.78 -8.50
CA PHE A 19 -7.88 -6.12 -7.52
C PHE A 19 -7.14 -5.94 -6.19
N LEU A 20 -7.14 -4.70 -5.70
CA LEU A 20 -6.64 -4.34 -4.37
C LEU A 20 -7.86 -4.11 -3.46
N PRO A 21 -8.13 -5.02 -2.50
CA PRO A 21 -9.20 -4.83 -1.52
C PRO A 21 -9.05 -3.54 -0.72
N ASP A 22 -10.18 -2.96 -0.30
CA ASP A 22 -10.18 -1.96 0.75
C ASP A 22 -9.86 -2.60 2.12
N GLY A 23 -9.63 -1.76 3.14
CA GLY A 23 -9.27 -2.22 4.49
C GLY A 23 -7.79 -2.60 4.70
N ASN A 24 -7.08 -2.98 3.63
CA ASN A 24 -5.64 -3.26 3.68
C ASN A 24 -4.78 -2.00 3.53
N ALA A 25 -3.58 -2.03 4.11
CA ALA A 25 -2.53 -1.05 3.82
C ALA A 25 -1.61 -1.57 2.73
N TYR A 26 -1.16 -0.68 1.87
CA TYR A 26 -0.25 -0.97 0.77
C TYR A 26 0.94 -0.01 0.82
N LEU A 27 2.08 -0.45 0.29
CA LEU A 27 3.23 0.40 0.03
C LEU A 27 3.39 0.56 -1.47
N GLY A 28 3.36 1.80 -1.94
CA GLY A 28 3.75 2.20 -3.28
C GLY A 28 5.24 2.46 -3.30
N VAL A 29 5.98 1.75 -4.14
CA VAL A 29 7.43 1.80 -4.22
C VAL A 29 7.84 2.51 -5.51
N ARG A 30 8.77 3.45 -5.41
CA ARG A 30 9.38 4.15 -6.54
C ARG A 30 10.88 3.85 -6.54
N MET A 31 11.39 3.37 -7.66
CA MET A 31 12.81 3.08 -7.89
C MET A 31 13.32 3.98 -9.01
N ASP A 32 14.30 4.81 -8.71
CA ASP A 32 14.96 5.70 -9.67
C ASP A 32 16.22 5.03 -10.25
N CYS A 33 16.43 5.20 -11.56
CA CYS A 33 17.59 4.66 -12.27
C CYS A 33 18.19 5.77 -13.13
N THR A 34 19.25 6.42 -12.66
CA THR A 34 20.04 7.44 -13.36
C THR A 34 20.67 6.92 -14.66
N GLY A 35 20.94 5.61 -14.75
CA GLY A 35 21.53 4.97 -15.94
C GLY A 35 20.54 4.43 -16.99
N GLY A 36 19.22 4.56 -16.77
CA GLY A 36 18.19 4.04 -17.68
C GLY A 36 16.93 4.89 -17.66
N THR A 37 16.34 5.15 -18.82
CA THR A 37 15.32 6.20 -19.06
C THR A 37 13.97 6.02 -18.32
N SER A 38 13.82 5.12 -17.36
CA SER A 38 12.52 4.87 -16.74
C SER A 38 12.57 4.53 -15.25
N VAL A 39 11.92 5.40 -14.47
CA VAL A 39 11.46 5.12 -13.10
C VAL A 39 10.63 3.84 -13.10
N ARG A 40 10.86 2.95 -12.13
CA ARG A 40 10.08 1.74 -11.92
C ARG A 40 9.20 1.91 -10.70
N TYR A 41 8.00 1.34 -10.77
CA TYR A 41 7.05 1.38 -9.68
C TYR A 41 6.64 -0.03 -9.28
N ALA A 42 6.35 -0.23 -8.01
CA ALA A 42 5.80 -1.47 -7.49
C ALA A 42 4.79 -1.22 -6.39
N VAL A 43 3.99 -2.23 -6.07
CA VAL A 43 3.07 -2.24 -4.93
C VAL A 43 3.35 -3.46 -4.08
N ILE A 44 3.35 -3.27 -2.77
CA ILE A 44 3.42 -4.34 -1.78
C ILE A 44 2.17 -4.24 -0.91
N GLN A 45 1.43 -5.34 -0.73
CA GLN A 45 0.41 -5.43 0.32
C GLN A 45 1.10 -5.65 1.66
N VAL A 46 0.76 -4.84 2.67
CA VAL A 46 1.24 -5.03 4.04
C VAL A 46 0.51 -6.24 4.64
N PRO A 47 1.20 -7.34 5.00
CA PRO A 47 0.58 -8.61 5.36
C PRO A 47 0.12 -8.63 6.82
N VAL A 48 -0.80 -7.73 7.18
CA VAL A 48 -1.33 -7.66 8.55
C VAL A 48 -2.11 -8.93 8.86
N SER A 49 -1.65 -9.70 9.84
CA SER A 49 -2.28 -10.95 10.28
C SER A 49 -1.86 -11.26 11.72
N SER A 50 -2.45 -12.28 12.35
CA SER A 50 -2.03 -12.71 13.69
C SER A 50 -0.54 -13.11 13.75
N ALA A 51 0.03 -13.58 12.64
CA ALA A 51 1.45 -13.91 12.52
C ALA A 51 2.35 -12.70 12.22
N CYS A 52 1.79 -11.59 11.75
CA CYS A 52 2.48 -10.35 11.42
C CYS A 52 1.59 -9.18 11.87
N PRO A 53 1.56 -8.88 13.19
CA PRO A 53 0.69 -7.83 13.72
C PRO A 53 1.11 -6.46 13.20
N ARG A 54 0.13 -5.54 13.07
CA ARG A 54 0.39 -4.16 12.62
C ARG A 54 1.38 -3.43 13.53
N PHE A 55 1.34 -3.73 14.83
CA PHE A 55 2.20 -3.14 15.84
C PHE A 55 3.15 -4.23 16.34
N VAL A 56 4.45 -4.00 16.17
CA VAL A 56 5.50 -4.90 16.63
C VAL A 56 6.18 -4.26 17.83
N VAL A 57 6.20 -4.99 18.94
CA VAL A 57 6.92 -4.56 20.15
C VAL A 57 8.40 -4.88 19.96
N LEU A 58 9.25 -3.87 20.12
CA LEU A 58 10.69 -4.02 20.03
C LEU A 58 11.29 -4.39 21.38
N PRO A 59 12.44 -5.09 21.40
CA PRO A 59 13.24 -5.24 22.62
C PRO A 59 13.53 -3.85 23.20
N SER A 60 13.10 -3.63 24.45
CA SER A 60 13.14 -2.33 25.12
C SER A 60 13.78 -2.48 26.49
N GLU A 61 14.33 -1.39 27.02
CA GLU A 61 14.85 -1.36 28.40
C GLU A 61 13.72 -1.54 29.43
N PRO A 62 14.04 -2.02 30.66
CA PRO A 62 13.05 -2.16 31.72
C PRO A 62 12.30 -0.84 31.99
N GLY A 63 10.97 -0.88 32.00
CA GLY A 63 10.12 0.29 32.18
C GLY A 63 9.80 1.07 30.90
N ARG A 64 10.35 0.68 29.75
CA ARG A 64 10.03 1.25 28.43
C ARG A 64 9.36 0.19 27.54
N ARG A 65 8.50 0.64 26.62
CA ARG A 65 7.89 -0.22 25.61
C ARG A 65 7.93 0.49 24.25
N ASP A 66 8.92 0.13 23.45
CA ASP A 66 9.09 0.64 22.11
C ASP A 66 8.23 -0.20 21.14
N VAL A 67 7.52 0.49 20.24
CA VAL A 67 6.62 -0.12 19.27
C VAL A 67 6.90 0.49 17.90
N ILE A 68 6.95 -0.35 16.88
CA ILE A 68 7.10 0.06 15.48
C ILE A 68 5.94 -0.47 14.64
N PHE A 69 5.56 0.28 13.61
CA PHE A 69 4.57 -0.19 12.65
C PHE A 69 5.17 -1.22 11.69
N LEU A 70 4.35 -2.19 11.28
CA LEU A 70 4.77 -3.20 10.32
C LEU A 70 5.18 -2.58 8.97
N ASP A 71 4.47 -1.54 8.52
CA ASP A 71 4.84 -0.85 7.28
C ASP A 71 6.20 -0.14 7.39
N ASP A 72 6.55 0.42 8.54
CA ASP A 72 7.89 1.00 8.77
C ASP A 72 8.99 -0.08 8.78
N ILE A 73 8.73 -1.26 9.35
CA ILE A 73 9.68 -2.39 9.23
C ILE A 73 9.90 -2.75 7.76
N ILE A 74 8.83 -2.82 6.96
CA ILE A 74 8.94 -3.15 5.53
C ILE A 74 9.72 -2.06 4.78
N ARG A 75 9.51 -0.78 5.11
CA ARG A 75 10.27 0.34 4.55
C ARG A 75 11.76 0.28 4.90
N LEU A 76 12.11 -0.04 6.15
CA LEU A 76 13.51 -0.21 6.57
C LEU A 76 14.20 -1.36 5.84
N MET A 77 13.44 -2.35 5.39
CA MET A 77 13.93 -3.52 4.65
C MET A 77 13.71 -3.40 3.14
N ILE A 78 13.40 -2.20 2.62
CA ILE A 78 12.97 -2.07 1.22
C ILE A 78 14.06 -2.48 0.24
N ASP A 79 15.33 -2.17 0.54
CA ASP A 79 16.46 -2.56 -0.30
C ASP A 79 16.61 -4.08 -0.40
N GLU A 80 16.47 -4.78 0.72
CA GLU A 80 16.50 -6.25 0.81
C GLU A 80 15.32 -6.90 0.09
N ILE A 81 14.17 -6.23 0.00
CA ILE A 81 13.01 -6.74 -0.74
C ILE A 81 13.23 -6.60 -2.25
N PHE A 82 13.87 -5.52 -2.69
CA PHE A 82 14.13 -5.22 -4.09
C PHE A 82 15.56 -5.51 -4.54
N PHE A 83 16.32 -6.32 -3.79
CA PHE A 83 17.74 -6.61 -4.05
C PHE A 83 18.04 -7.12 -5.47
N MET A 84 17.06 -7.76 -6.11
CA MET A 84 17.16 -8.28 -7.48
C MET A 84 17.04 -7.19 -8.57
N PHE A 85 16.68 -5.96 -8.21
CA PHE A 85 16.55 -4.82 -9.12
C PHE A 85 17.70 -3.85 -8.91
N SER A 86 18.19 -3.28 -10.01
CA SER A 86 19.16 -2.18 -9.97
C SER A 86 18.44 -0.84 -9.96
N TYR A 87 18.79 0.03 -9.02
CA TYR A 87 18.31 1.40 -8.86
C TYR A 87 19.35 2.22 -8.10
N ASP A 88 19.30 3.55 -8.24
CA ASP A 88 20.14 4.47 -7.48
C ASP A 88 19.47 4.92 -6.19
N THR A 89 18.14 5.06 -6.23
CA THR A 89 17.34 5.41 -5.06
C THR A 89 16.04 4.63 -5.07
N ILE A 90 15.56 4.29 -3.87
CA ILE A 90 14.28 3.63 -3.65
C ILE A 90 13.52 4.37 -2.55
N SER A 91 12.22 4.57 -2.76
CA SER A 91 11.32 5.12 -1.75
C SER A 91 10.03 4.31 -1.69
N ALA A 92 9.43 4.23 -0.50
CA ALA A 92 8.21 3.47 -0.26
C ALA A 92 7.23 4.28 0.59
N HIS A 93 6.03 4.48 0.06
CA HIS A 93 5.01 5.35 0.64
C HIS A 93 3.72 4.55 0.87
N THR A 94 3.13 4.71 2.05
CA THR A 94 1.91 3.99 2.40
C THR A 94 0.71 4.60 1.69
N PHE A 95 -0.19 3.74 1.23
CA PHE A 95 -1.51 4.13 0.78
C PHE A 95 -2.59 3.10 1.16
N LYS A 96 -3.84 3.55 1.14
CA LYS A 96 -5.05 2.76 1.33
C LYS A 96 -6.07 3.14 0.27
N ILE A 97 -6.88 2.17 -0.13
CA ILE A 97 -7.96 2.36 -1.09
C ILE A 97 -9.27 2.34 -0.30
N MET A 98 -10.12 3.33 -0.58
CA MET A 98 -11.50 3.37 -0.14
C MET A 98 -12.40 3.02 -1.32
N ARG A 99 -13.42 2.19 -1.08
CA ARG A 99 -14.39 1.74 -2.09
C ARG A 99 -15.81 2.09 -1.66
N ASP A 100 -16.70 2.18 -2.63
CA ASP A 100 -18.13 2.32 -2.37
C ASP A 100 -18.68 1.08 -1.63
N ALA A 101 -19.60 1.30 -0.70
CA ALA A 101 -20.22 0.29 0.14
C ALA A 101 -21.43 -0.41 -0.51
N GLU A 102 -21.90 0.02 -1.67
CA GLU A 102 -23.12 -0.52 -2.30
C GLU A 102 -23.05 -2.00 -2.73
N LEU A 103 -21.86 -2.62 -2.76
CA LEU A 103 -21.67 -4.02 -3.16
C LEU A 103 -20.69 -4.74 -2.23
N THR A 104 -21.18 -5.23 -1.09
CA THR A 104 -20.43 -6.16 -0.22
C THR A 104 -21.27 -7.37 0.13
N ILE A 105 -21.09 -8.46 -0.62
CA ILE A 105 -21.40 -9.84 -0.18
C ILE A 105 -20.07 -10.58 -0.27
N ASP A 106 -19.54 -11.06 0.85
CA ASP A 106 -18.15 -11.51 0.92
C ASP A 106 -17.94 -12.88 1.56
N ASP A 107 -17.26 -13.74 0.81
CA ASP A 107 -16.53 -14.94 1.27
C ASP A 107 -15.00 -14.80 0.98
N ASP A 108 -14.54 -13.71 0.34
CA ASP A 108 -13.22 -13.64 -0.33
C ASP A 108 -12.28 -12.52 0.19
N VAL A 109 -12.72 -11.60 1.07
CA VAL A 109 -11.88 -10.51 1.65
C VAL A 109 -10.71 -11.06 2.46
N SER A 110 -10.82 -12.28 2.96
CA SER A 110 -9.73 -12.94 3.70
C SER A 110 -8.50 -13.28 2.83
N LYS A 111 -8.63 -13.33 1.50
CA LYS A 111 -7.53 -13.69 0.59
C LYS A 111 -6.56 -12.54 0.34
N SER A 112 -5.27 -12.87 0.39
CA SER A 112 -4.14 -12.01 0.06
C SER A 112 -4.06 -11.70 -1.45
N LEU A 113 -3.30 -10.65 -1.79
CA LEU A 113 -3.03 -10.26 -3.17
C LEU A 113 -2.42 -11.41 -3.99
N PHE A 114 -1.51 -12.17 -3.41
CA PHE A 114 -0.86 -13.29 -4.08
C PHE A 114 -1.84 -14.40 -4.44
N GLU A 115 -2.72 -14.78 -3.49
CA GLU A 115 -3.73 -15.82 -3.72
C GLU A 115 -4.69 -15.39 -4.85
N ARG A 116 -5.09 -14.12 -4.87
CA ARG A 116 -5.95 -13.57 -5.92
C ARG A 116 -5.28 -13.59 -7.30
N ILE A 117 -3.98 -13.32 -7.36
CA ILE A 117 -3.20 -13.45 -8.59
C ILE A 117 -3.14 -14.91 -9.05
N ALA A 118 -2.89 -15.84 -8.12
CA ALA A 118 -2.78 -17.26 -8.43
C ALA A 118 -4.12 -17.85 -8.94
N GLU A 119 -5.24 -17.41 -8.40
CA GLU A 119 -6.59 -17.86 -8.77
C GLU A 119 -7.19 -17.12 -9.98
N GLY A 120 -6.56 -16.02 -10.44
CA GLY A 120 -7.06 -15.23 -11.57
C GLY A 120 -8.42 -14.57 -11.33
N VAL A 121 -8.77 -14.30 -10.07
CA VAL A 121 -10.09 -13.77 -9.68
C VAL A 121 -10.24 -12.31 -10.10
N GLU A 122 -11.17 -12.05 -11.02
CA GLU A 122 -11.63 -10.68 -11.32
C GLU A 122 -12.77 -10.27 -10.37
N SER A 123 -12.62 -9.10 -9.75
CA SER A 123 -13.47 -8.56 -8.69
C SER A 123 -14.81 -7.99 -9.20
N ARG A 124 -15.64 -8.83 -9.83
CA ARG A 124 -16.93 -8.40 -10.42
C ARG A 124 -18.00 -7.97 -9.40
N ARG A 125 -17.78 -8.19 -8.11
CA ARG A 125 -18.75 -7.96 -7.03
C ARG A 125 -18.36 -6.89 -6.00
N TYR A 126 -17.27 -6.15 -6.23
CA TYR A 126 -16.80 -5.13 -5.29
C TYR A 126 -17.09 -3.72 -5.81
N GLY A 127 -17.34 -2.80 -4.88
CA GLY A 127 -17.50 -1.38 -5.18
C GLY A 127 -16.31 -0.78 -5.94
N SER A 128 -16.61 0.18 -6.80
CA SER A 128 -15.58 0.95 -7.51
C SER A 128 -14.69 1.68 -6.51
N PRO A 129 -13.38 1.79 -6.77
CA PRO A 129 -12.51 2.58 -5.90
C PRO A 129 -12.93 4.05 -6.00
N ILE A 130 -13.11 4.69 -4.86
CA ILE A 130 -13.57 6.08 -4.78
C ILE A 130 -12.46 7.04 -4.36
N ARG A 131 -11.49 6.57 -3.56
CA ARG A 131 -10.46 7.44 -3.00
C ARG A 131 -9.19 6.67 -2.64
N LEU A 132 -8.05 7.36 -2.78
CA LEU A 132 -6.77 6.98 -2.20
C LEU A 132 -6.49 7.84 -0.96
N ILE A 133 -6.13 7.19 0.14
CA ILE A 133 -5.46 7.82 1.27
C ILE A 133 -3.99 7.47 1.12
N TYR A 134 -3.09 8.44 1.17
CA TYR A 134 -1.68 8.24 0.90
C TYR A 134 -0.81 9.17 1.75
N ASP A 135 0.46 8.83 1.89
CA ASP A 135 1.42 9.66 2.62
C ASP A 135 1.67 10.99 1.91
N ARG A 136 1.82 12.08 2.68
CA ARG A 136 1.99 13.43 2.13
C ARG A 136 3.21 13.57 1.22
N ASP A 137 4.27 12.85 1.52
CA ASP A 137 5.54 12.88 0.81
C ASP A 137 5.58 11.96 -0.41
N MET A 138 4.47 11.29 -0.75
CA MET A 138 4.37 10.44 -1.92
C MET A 138 4.65 11.25 -3.19
N PRO A 139 5.63 10.83 -4.02
CA PRO A 139 5.92 11.46 -5.29
C PRO A 139 4.70 11.51 -6.22
N ALA A 140 4.48 12.65 -6.86
CA ALA A 140 3.31 12.86 -7.73
C ALA A 140 3.24 11.86 -8.90
N ASP A 141 4.38 11.45 -9.43
CA ASP A 141 4.48 10.46 -10.51
C ASP A 141 4.00 9.06 -10.08
N LEU A 142 4.32 8.65 -8.84
CA LEU A 142 3.81 7.43 -8.23
C LEU A 142 2.31 7.52 -7.95
N LEU A 143 1.84 8.64 -7.38
CA LEU A 143 0.41 8.87 -7.13
C LEU A 143 -0.41 8.78 -8.43
N ASP A 144 0.05 9.46 -9.48
CA ASP A 144 -0.58 9.43 -10.79
C ASP A 144 -0.60 8.03 -11.41
N MET A 145 0.50 7.27 -11.25
CA MET A 145 0.57 5.88 -11.71
C MET A 145 -0.49 5.03 -10.99
N LEU A 146 -0.61 5.16 -9.66
CA LEU A 146 -1.60 4.44 -8.86
C LEU A 146 -3.03 4.84 -9.25
N ALA A 147 -3.32 6.14 -9.36
CA ALA A 147 -4.64 6.64 -9.71
C ALA A 147 -5.10 6.14 -11.09
N ARG A 148 -4.21 6.20 -12.10
CA ARG A 148 -4.49 5.67 -13.44
C ARG A 148 -4.72 4.16 -13.43
N LYS A 149 -3.91 3.40 -12.67
CA LYS A 149 -4.04 1.94 -12.58
C LYS A 149 -5.32 1.50 -11.87
N LEU A 150 -5.75 2.27 -10.87
CA LEU A 150 -6.97 2.01 -10.11
C LEU A 150 -8.22 2.59 -10.77
N LYS A 151 -8.10 3.30 -11.89
CA LYS A 151 -9.20 3.96 -12.61
C LYS A 151 -10.03 4.89 -11.71
N LEU A 152 -9.35 5.63 -10.84
CA LEU A 152 -10.00 6.66 -10.04
C LEU A 152 -10.39 7.81 -10.98
N SER A 153 -11.69 8.10 -11.06
CA SER A 153 -12.18 9.37 -11.61
C SER A 153 -11.47 10.48 -10.83
N GLU A 154 -10.91 11.47 -11.56
CA GLU A 154 -9.91 12.45 -11.10
C GLU A 154 -9.83 12.67 -9.59
N PRO A 155 -8.63 12.67 -8.99
CA PRO A 155 -8.46 12.83 -7.55
C PRO A 155 -9.05 14.17 -7.12
N ARG A 156 -10.34 14.16 -6.73
CA ARG A 156 -10.96 15.28 -6.05
C ARG A 156 -10.17 15.47 -4.78
N ASP A 157 -9.45 16.59 -4.73
CA ASP A 157 -8.69 17.07 -3.59
C ASP A 157 -9.32 16.64 -2.27
N ALA A 158 -8.63 15.76 -1.56
CA ALA A 158 -8.93 15.50 -0.16
C ALA A 158 -7.67 15.01 0.55
N GLY A 159 -6.77 15.98 0.77
CA GLY A 159 -5.85 16.12 1.90
C GLY A 159 -5.16 14.88 2.45
N ALA A 160 -3.82 14.90 2.41
CA ALA A 160 -2.96 14.27 3.41
C ALA A 160 -3.62 14.37 4.80
N GLY A 161 -3.82 13.24 5.48
CA GLY A 161 -4.55 13.16 6.74
C GLY A 161 -4.21 14.30 7.68
N ARG A 162 -5.12 15.28 7.81
CA ARG A 162 -5.02 16.31 8.83
C ARG A 162 -5.50 15.70 10.15
N PRO A 163 -4.77 15.86 11.26
CA PRO A 163 -5.33 15.59 12.57
C PRO A 163 -6.52 16.53 12.79
N VAL A 164 -7.62 15.98 13.30
CA VAL A 164 -8.82 16.73 13.70
C VAL A 164 -8.42 17.59 14.92
N PRO A 165 -8.55 18.94 14.85
CA PRO A 165 -8.34 19.77 16.03
C PRO A 165 -9.41 19.46 17.09
N PRO A 166 -9.08 19.52 18.40
CA PRO A 166 -9.93 19.03 19.47
C PRO A 166 -11.15 19.91 19.82
N ASP A 167 -11.44 20.98 19.07
CA ASP A 167 -12.51 21.92 19.41
C ASP A 167 -13.42 22.19 18.21
N GLU A 168 -14.47 21.38 18.09
CA GLU A 168 -15.75 21.76 17.47
C GLU A 168 -16.82 20.82 18.05
N GLY A 169 -17.27 21.17 19.26
CA GLY A 169 -18.52 20.66 19.82
C GLY A 169 -19.71 21.36 19.15
N PRO A 170 -20.90 20.73 19.11
CA PRO A 170 -22.05 21.32 18.45
C PRO A 170 -22.67 22.42 19.32
N ASP A 171 -22.91 23.59 18.72
CA ASP A 171 -23.87 24.58 19.21
C ASP A 171 -25.32 24.07 19.07
#